data_AF-A0A432F752-F1
#
_entry.id   AF-A0A432F752-F1
#
_cell.length_a   1.000
_cell.length_b   1.000
_cell.length_c   1.000
_cell.angle_alpha   90.00
_cell.angle_beta   90.00
_cell.angle_gamma   90.00
#
_symmetry.space_group_name_H-M   'P 1'
#
loop_
_entity.id
_entity.type
_entity.pdbx_description
1 polymer ?
#
loop_
_entity_poly.entity_id
_entity_poly.type
_entity_poly.pdbx_seq_one_letter_code
_entity_poly.pdbx_strand_id
1 'polypeptide(L)'
;MKKNLLIFLWALAPVALLAYHFGPGQAGLAREEARASIRAALNFEAGQQWQQAIDAYNDALAALPETETAKRQQLQLARANARIYVGELPEAMLSMEHLLDETAKGSDSELESKVRSSLASAQYYTGWLMRLELAEKEEWKEPLEKARQNFRLLAEQTDKTDAKASEDHQKNLEAVVRLARMDLSEVQALPLPKKCQGNKNVCSKCRGQKKSNKPKDMKKKEDARGASVGKRPDGKGS
;
A
#
# COMPACT_ATOMS: atom_id res chain seq x y z
N MET A 1 46.40 -32.32 -24.21
CA MET A 1 45.50 -31.67 -23.22
C MET A 1 45.06 -30.25 -23.62
N LYS A 2 45.96 -29.36 -24.11
CA LYS A 2 45.60 -27.97 -24.50
C LYS A 2 44.57 -27.84 -25.64
N LYS A 3 44.60 -28.74 -26.63
CA LYS A 3 43.69 -28.71 -27.79
C LYS A 3 42.22 -28.99 -27.42
N ASN A 4 41.99 -29.93 -26.49
CA ASN A 4 40.65 -30.25 -25.99
C ASN A 4 40.09 -29.11 -25.14
N LEU A 5 40.94 -28.42 -24.37
CA LEU A 5 40.55 -27.25 -23.58
C LEU A 5 40.03 -26.10 -24.46
N LEU A 6 40.68 -25.83 -25.60
CA LEU A 6 40.25 -24.82 -26.57
C LEU A 6 38.91 -25.15 -27.21
N ILE A 7 38.66 -26.42 -27.53
CA ILE A 7 37.36 -26.87 -28.08
C ILE A 7 36.25 -26.74 -27.04
N PHE A 8 36.51 -27.11 -25.77
CA PHE A 8 35.56 -26.92 -24.68
C PHE A 8 35.22 -25.45 -24.45
N LEU A 9 36.23 -24.56 -24.41
CA LEU A 9 36.02 -23.11 -24.29
C LEU A 9 35.22 -22.54 -25.47
N TRP A 10 35.50 -23.00 -26.69
CA TRP A 10 34.77 -22.58 -27.89
C TRP A 10 33.32 -23.06 -27.89
N ALA A 11 33.05 -24.27 -27.39
CA ALA A 11 31.68 -24.78 -27.24
C ALA A 11 30.92 -24.12 -26.07
N LEU A 12 31.61 -23.71 -25.01
CA LEU A 12 31.03 -22.99 -23.87
C LEU A 12 30.70 -21.53 -24.17
N ALA A 13 31.42 -20.89 -25.07
CA ALA A 13 31.20 -19.49 -25.44
C ALA A 13 29.74 -19.18 -25.88
N PRO A 14 29.12 -19.90 -26.84
CA PRO A 14 27.73 -19.64 -27.22
C PRO A 14 26.74 -19.94 -26.09
N VAL A 15 27.00 -20.93 -25.24
CA VAL A 15 26.15 -21.24 -24.08
C VAL A 15 26.20 -20.11 -23.05
N ALA A 16 27.40 -19.58 -22.77
CA ALA A 16 27.56 -18.43 -21.87
C ALA A 16 26.91 -17.16 -22.44
N LEU A 17 27.00 -16.95 -23.75
CA LEU A 17 26.41 -15.80 -24.43
C LEU A 17 24.87 -15.89 -24.43
N LEU A 18 24.29 -17.06 -24.66
CA LEU A 18 22.85 -17.32 -24.52
C LEU A 18 22.40 -17.14 -23.07
N ALA A 19 23.12 -17.71 -22.10
CA ALA A 19 22.81 -17.54 -20.68
C ALA A 19 22.85 -16.07 -20.25
N TYR A 20 23.83 -15.30 -20.74
CA TYR A 20 23.90 -13.86 -20.50
C TYR A 20 22.72 -13.13 -21.16
N HIS A 21 22.43 -13.41 -22.44
CA HIS A 21 21.36 -12.72 -23.15
C HIS A 21 20.00 -12.96 -22.51
N PHE A 22 19.66 -14.21 -22.19
CA PHE A 22 18.37 -14.58 -21.60
C PHE A 22 18.25 -14.32 -20.09
N GLY A 23 19.36 -14.10 -19.38
CA GLY A 23 19.35 -13.72 -17.96
C GLY A 23 19.64 -12.23 -17.75
N PRO A 24 20.90 -11.86 -17.46
CA PRO A 24 21.28 -10.48 -17.14
C PRO A 24 21.04 -9.47 -18.28
N GLY A 25 21.11 -9.90 -19.54
CA GLY A 25 20.83 -9.06 -20.71
C GLY A 25 19.38 -8.59 -20.77
N GLN A 26 18.42 -9.51 -20.66
CA GLN A 26 16.99 -9.16 -20.56
C GLN A 26 16.70 -8.27 -19.34
N ALA A 27 17.32 -8.57 -18.18
CA ALA A 27 17.16 -7.73 -16.99
C ALA A 27 17.70 -6.30 -17.17
N GLY A 28 18.70 -6.11 -18.05
CA GLY A 28 19.19 -4.79 -18.43
C GLY A 28 18.15 -4.01 -19.25
N LEU A 29 17.60 -4.64 -20.28
CA LEU A 29 16.56 -4.02 -21.14
C LEU A 29 15.30 -3.66 -20.34
N ALA A 30 14.85 -4.58 -19.49
CA ALA A 30 13.70 -4.40 -18.61
C ALA A 30 13.86 -3.18 -17.67
N ARG A 31 15.08 -2.91 -17.20
CA ARG A 31 15.38 -1.72 -16.39
C ARG A 31 15.33 -0.42 -17.20
N GLU A 32 15.81 -0.43 -18.43
CA GLU A 32 15.77 0.77 -19.27
C GLU A 32 14.32 1.11 -19.67
N GLU A 33 13.52 0.09 -20.01
CA GLU A 33 12.09 0.24 -20.24
C GLU A 33 11.38 0.79 -19.00
N ALA A 34 11.63 0.20 -17.82
CA ALA A 34 11.10 0.71 -16.57
C ALA A 34 11.51 2.17 -16.32
N ARG A 35 12.76 2.56 -16.58
CA ARG A 35 13.22 3.95 -16.43
C ARG A 35 12.49 4.93 -17.34
N ALA A 36 12.22 4.53 -18.59
CA ALA A 36 11.45 5.36 -19.51
C ALA A 36 10.04 5.60 -18.97
N SER A 37 9.36 4.55 -18.50
CA SER A 37 8.02 4.65 -17.92
C SER A 37 8.00 5.45 -16.61
N ILE A 38 9.00 5.28 -15.73
CA ILE A 38 9.13 6.09 -14.50
C ILE A 38 9.29 7.58 -14.85
N ARG A 39 10.13 7.91 -15.83
CA ARG A 39 10.31 9.31 -16.26
C ARG A 39 9.02 9.88 -16.84
N ALA A 40 8.29 9.11 -17.63
CA ALA A 40 6.99 9.51 -18.15
C ALA A 40 6.00 9.76 -17.01
N ALA A 41 5.93 8.86 -16.03
CA ALA A 41 5.06 9.01 -14.85
C ALA A 41 5.35 10.31 -14.08
N LEU A 42 6.62 10.60 -13.80
CA LEU A 42 7.04 11.83 -13.11
C LEU A 42 6.69 13.09 -13.91
N ASN A 43 6.85 13.07 -15.24
CA ASN A 43 6.45 14.19 -16.10
C ASN A 43 4.92 14.39 -16.09
N PHE A 44 4.15 13.31 -16.10
CA PHE A 44 2.70 13.37 -15.99
C PHE A 44 2.24 13.90 -14.63
N GLU A 45 2.88 13.50 -13.52
CA GLU A 45 2.63 14.07 -12.19
C GLU A 45 2.90 15.57 -12.15
N ALA A 46 4.03 16.01 -12.71
CA ALA A 46 4.37 17.44 -12.80
C ALA A 46 3.32 18.22 -13.61
N GLY A 47 2.77 17.60 -14.66
CA GLY A 47 1.65 18.12 -15.44
C GLY A 47 0.26 17.93 -14.83
N GLN A 48 0.14 17.33 -13.64
CA GLN A 48 -1.12 16.94 -12.99
C GLN A 48 -2.01 16.01 -13.84
N GLN A 49 -1.38 15.26 -14.75
CA GLN A 49 -2.00 14.26 -15.61
C GLN A 49 -2.05 12.91 -14.87
N TRP A 50 -2.85 12.87 -13.80
CA TRP A 50 -2.79 11.78 -12.81
C TRP A 50 -3.14 10.41 -13.38
N GLN A 51 -4.06 10.31 -14.33
CA GLN A 51 -4.41 9.04 -14.95
C GLN A 51 -3.24 8.49 -15.77
N GLN A 52 -2.62 9.34 -16.60
CA GLN A 52 -1.44 8.98 -17.38
C GLN A 52 -0.25 8.61 -16.49
N ALA A 53 -0.09 9.29 -15.35
CA ALA A 53 0.93 8.93 -14.36
C ALA A 53 0.70 7.52 -13.79
N ILE A 54 -0.55 7.17 -13.46
CA ILE A 54 -0.90 5.83 -12.96
C ILE A 54 -0.59 4.76 -14.02
N ASP A 55 -0.96 5.00 -15.27
CA ASP A 55 -0.71 4.08 -16.37
C ASP A 55 0.79 3.88 -16.59
N ALA A 56 1.58 4.95 -16.61
CA ALA A 56 3.03 4.88 -16.72
C ALA A 56 3.70 4.18 -15.50
N TYR A 57 3.16 4.33 -14.29
CA TYR A 57 3.61 3.55 -13.14
C TYR A 57 3.27 2.06 -13.26
N ASN A 58 2.12 1.71 -13.85
CA ASN A 58 1.78 0.31 -14.12
C ASN A 58 2.77 -0.31 -15.11
N ASP A 59 3.11 0.42 -16.18
CA ASP A 59 4.10 -0.02 -17.17
C ASP A 59 5.47 -0.21 -16.53
N ALA A 60 5.90 0.74 -15.69
CA ALA A 60 7.14 0.63 -14.93
C ALA A 60 7.16 -0.60 -14.02
N LEU A 61 6.06 -0.88 -13.32
CA LEU A 61 5.91 -2.05 -12.47
C LEU A 61 5.81 -3.37 -13.26
N ALA A 62 5.32 -3.34 -14.50
CA ALA A 62 5.31 -4.53 -15.36
C ALA A 62 6.72 -4.85 -15.88
N ALA A 63 7.51 -3.82 -16.22
CA ALA A 63 8.86 -3.98 -16.75
C ALA A 63 9.90 -4.28 -15.66
N LEU A 64 9.76 -3.72 -14.45
CA LEU A 64 10.79 -3.85 -13.42
C LEU A 64 10.92 -5.30 -12.89
N PRO A 65 12.12 -5.90 -12.82
CA PRO A 65 12.29 -7.26 -12.32
C PRO A 65 11.78 -7.43 -10.88
N GLU A 66 11.17 -8.58 -10.56
CA GLU A 66 10.65 -8.89 -9.21
C GLU A 66 11.74 -8.87 -8.12
N THR A 67 13.01 -9.03 -8.50
CA THR A 67 14.15 -8.95 -7.57
C THR A 67 14.41 -7.53 -7.08
N GLU A 68 13.89 -6.48 -7.73
CA GLU A 68 14.05 -5.08 -7.31
C GLU A 68 12.92 -4.62 -6.37
N THR A 69 12.68 -5.41 -5.32
CA THR A 69 11.56 -5.25 -4.38
C THR A 69 11.40 -3.82 -3.84
N ALA A 70 12.46 -3.20 -3.33
CA ALA A 70 12.41 -1.86 -2.75
C ALA A 70 11.94 -0.79 -3.76
N LYS A 71 12.43 -0.86 -5.00
CA LYS A 71 11.98 0.06 -6.06
C LYS A 71 10.55 -0.21 -6.47
N ARG A 72 10.13 -1.48 -6.59
CA ARG A 72 8.73 -1.84 -6.85
C ARG A 72 7.82 -1.25 -5.79
N GLN A 73 8.18 -1.37 -4.52
CA GLN A 73 7.44 -0.81 -3.38
C GLN A 73 7.36 0.73 -3.44
N GLN A 74 8.46 1.42 -3.79
CA GLN A 74 8.46 2.87 -4.00
C GLN A 74 7.50 3.29 -5.13
N LEU A 75 7.52 2.57 -6.25
CA LEU A 75 6.62 2.84 -7.39
C LEU A 75 5.15 2.53 -7.05
N GLN A 76 4.89 1.48 -6.26
CA GLN A 76 3.55 1.19 -5.76
C GLN A 76 3.02 2.31 -4.86
N LEU A 77 3.86 2.88 -3.98
CA LEU A 77 3.50 4.03 -3.16
C LEU A 77 3.21 5.27 -4.04
N ALA A 78 4.06 5.56 -5.03
CA ALA A 78 3.87 6.68 -5.93
C ALA A 78 2.56 6.55 -6.74
N ARG A 79 2.32 5.37 -7.31
CA ARG A 79 1.06 5.04 -7.99
C ARG A 79 -0.14 5.21 -7.06
N ALA A 80 -0.09 4.68 -5.84
CA ALA A 80 -1.19 4.82 -4.89
C ALA A 80 -1.45 6.29 -4.54
N ASN A 81 -0.41 7.11 -4.41
CA ASN A 81 -0.56 8.55 -4.23
C ASN A 81 -1.23 9.23 -5.43
N ALA A 82 -0.88 8.86 -6.65
CA ALA A 82 -1.54 9.38 -7.86
C ALA A 82 -3.03 8.98 -7.91
N ARG A 83 -3.38 7.75 -7.49
CA ARG A 83 -4.77 7.24 -7.43
C ARG A 83 -5.69 8.10 -6.55
N ILE A 84 -5.15 8.73 -5.51
CA ILE A 84 -5.93 9.65 -4.65
C ILE A 84 -6.52 10.80 -5.48
N TYR A 85 -5.78 11.33 -6.46
CA TYR A 85 -6.21 12.48 -7.26
C TYR A 85 -7.31 12.16 -8.27
N VAL A 86 -7.41 10.91 -8.73
CA VAL A 86 -8.40 10.47 -9.74
C VAL A 86 -9.69 9.91 -9.12
N GLY A 87 -9.90 10.09 -7.82
CA GLY A 87 -11.13 9.64 -7.16
C GLY A 87 -11.10 8.19 -6.66
N GLU A 88 -9.92 7.57 -6.63
CA GLU A 88 -9.69 6.18 -6.20
C GLU A 88 -9.05 6.11 -4.80
N LEU A 89 -9.46 7.01 -3.90
CA LEU A 89 -8.93 7.08 -2.54
C LEU A 89 -9.08 5.76 -1.75
N PRO A 90 -10.25 5.07 -1.74
CA PRO A 90 -10.37 3.80 -1.04
C PRO A 90 -9.45 2.71 -1.60
N GLU A 91 -9.29 2.63 -2.93
CA GLU A 91 -8.41 1.67 -3.58
C GLU A 91 -6.92 1.99 -3.32
N ALA A 92 -6.57 3.28 -3.28
CA ALA A 92 -5.24 3.74 -2.87
C ALA A 92 -4.94 3.33 -1.42
N MET A 93 -5.90 3.54 -0.49
CA MET A 93 -5.74 3.15 0.90
C MET A 93 -5.50 1.65 1.08
N LEU A 94 -6.31 0.79 0.44
CA LEU A 94 -6.09 -0.65 0.50
C LEU A 94 -4.72 -1.05 -0.02
N SER A 95 -4.28 -0.43 -1.12
CA SER A 95 -2.95 -0.67 -1.70
C SER A 95 -1.83 -0.26 -0.73
N MET A 96 -2.00 0.87 -0.04
CA MET A 96 -1.04 1.36 0.96
C MET A 96 -1.05 0.52 2.26
N GLU A 97 -2.19 -0.02 2.68
CA GLU A 97 -2.27 -0.95 3.83
C GLU A 97 -1.49 -2.23 3.53
N HIS A 98 -1.68 -2.84 2.36
CA HIS A 98 -0.91 -4.01 1.94
C HIS A 98 0.59 -3.69 1.83
N LEU A 99 0.94 -2.54 1.25
CA LEU A 99 2.31 -2.10 1.12
C LEU A 99 2.97 -1.83 2.49
N LEU A 100 2.21 -1.36 3.48
CA LEU A 100 2.70 -1.18 4.85
C LEU A 100 3.04 -2.53 5.48
N ASP A 101 2.21 -3.56 5.27
CA ASP A 101 2.47 -4.92 5.77
C ASP A 101 3.70 -5.56 5.12
N GLU A 102 3.98 -5.25 3.85
CA GLU A 102 5.18 -5.70 3.16
C GLU A 102 6.44 -4.98 3.64
N THR A 103 6.38 -3.64 3.72
CA THR A 103 7.53 -2.81 4.11
C THR A 103 7.91 -3.01 5.57
N ALA A 104 6.95 -3.27 6.46
CA ALA A 104 7.20 -3.60 7.87
C ALA A 104 7.94 -4.93 8.07
N LYS A 105 7.92 -5.84 7.09
CA LYS A 105 8.71 -7.09 7.10
C LYS A 105 10.10 -6.89 6.48
N GLY A 106 10.30 -5.79 5.77
CA GLY A 106 11.56 -5.41 5.15
C GLY A 106 12.51 -4.72 6.13
N SER A 107 13.62 -4.22 5.61
CA SER A 107 14.63 -3.46 6.37
C SER A 107 14.65 -1.96 6.05
N ASP A 108 13.81 -1.50 5.12
CA ASP A 108 13.75 -0.09 4.70
C ASP A 108 12.73 0.68 5.57
N SER A 109 13.20 1.12 6.74
CA SER A 109 12.39 1.88 7.70
C SER A 109 11.98 3.27 7.18
N GLU A 110 12.75 3.85 6.26
CA GLU A 110 12.42 5.12 5.63
C GLU A 110 11.23 4.95 4.69
N LEU A 111 11.23 3.90 3.87
CA LEU A 111 10.10 3.57 3.02
C LEU A 111 8.86 3.21 3.83
N GLU A 112 8.99 2.38 4.88
CA GLU A 112 7.88 2.08 5.79
C GLU A 112 7.26 3.39 6.35
N SER A 113 8.11 4.32 6.81
CA SER A 113 7.66 5.61 7.34
C SER A 113 6.94 6.46 6.30
N LYS A 114 7.44 6.49 5.06
CA LYS A 114 6.78 7.17 3.92
C LYS A 114 5.42 6.56 3.59
N VAL A 115 5.33 5.23 3.56
CA VAL A 115 4.05 4.51 3.34
C VAL A 115 3.08 4.84 4.46
N ARG A 116 3.51 4.76 5.72
CA ARG A 116 2.68 5.06 6.90
C ARG A 116 2.15 6.51 6.87
N SER A 117 2.99 7.48 6.54
CA SER A 117 2.61 8.89 6.43
C SER A 117 1.59 9.13 5.32
N SER A 118 1.81 8.50 4.16
CA SER A 118 0.91 8.54 3.01
C SER A 118 -0.45 7.91 3.32
N LEU A 119 -0.46 6.74 3.96
CA LEU A 119 -1.67 6.04 4.38
C LEU A 119 -2.47 6.87 5.40
N ALA A 120 -1.79 7.45 6.39
CA ALA A 120 -2.42 8.31 7.39
C ALA A 120 -3.07 9.55 6.75
N SER A 121 -2.40 10.14 5.76
CA SER A 121 -2.97 11.25 4.98
C SER A 121 -4.23 10.83 4.20
N ALA A 122 -4.20 9.65 3.56
CA ALA A 122 -5.35 9.11 2.84
C ALA A 122 -6.54 8.81 3.78
N GLN A 123 -6.25 8.26 4.96
CA GLN A 123 -7.23 8.02 6.03
C GLN A 123 -7.83 9.33 6.57
N TYR A 124 -7.01 10.37 6.74
CA TYR A 124 -7.48 11.71 7.11
C TYR A 124 -8.47 12.26 6.07
N TYR A 125 -8.12 12.23 4.78
CA TYR A 125 -9.01 12.69 3.71
C TYR A 125 -10.29 11.87 3.61
N THR A 126 -10.21 10.56 3.86
CA THR A 126 -11.38 9.68 3.89
C THR A 126 -12.34 10.07 5.00
N GLY A 127 -11.85 10.29 6.21
CA GLY A 127 -12.67 10.78 7.32
C GLY A 127 -13.31 12.14 7.02
N TRP A 128 -12.57 13.06 6.41
CA TRP A 128 -13.11 14.35 5.97
C TRP A 128 -14.25 14.16 4.96
N LEU A 129 -14.01 13.42 3.88
CA LEU A 129 -14.98 13.21 2.81
C LEU A 129 -16.23 12.49 3.31
N MET A 130 -16.07 11.46 4.15
CA MET A 130 -17.21 10.78 4.78
C MET A 130 -18.06 11.74 5.62
N ARG A 131 -17.45 12.71 6.31
CA ARG A 131 -18.21 13.75 7.02
C ARG A 131 -19.01 14.63 6.07
N LEU A 132 -18.43 15.05 4.96
CA LEU A 132 -19.13 15.83 3.93
C LEU A 132 -20.27 15.05 3.27
N GLU A 133 -20.11 13.72 3.18
CA GLU A 133 -21.13 12.77 2.70
C GLU A 133 -22.16 12.39 3.77
N LEU A 134 -22.13 13.03 4.95
CA LEU A 134 -23.04 12.78 6.07
C LEU A 134 -23.01 11.32 6.58
N ALA A 135 -21.85 10.66 6.50
CA ALA A 135 -21.66 9.34 7.07
C ALA A 135 -21.89 9.34 8.59
N GLU A 136 -22.22 8.18 9.14
CA GLU A 136 -22.41 8.03 10.58
C GLU A 136 -21.11 8.28 11.33
N LYS A 137 -21.24 8.77 12.58
CA LYS A 137 -20.12 9.15 13.42
C LYS A 137 -19.08 8.05 13.59
N GLU A 138 -19.53 6.81 13.73
CA GLU A 138 -18.66 5.65 13.90
C GLU A 138 -17.86 5.35 12.63
N GLU A 139 -18.47 5.53 11.46
CA GLU A 139 -17.84 5.23 10.18
C GLU A 139 -16.73 6.20 9.81
N TRP A 140 -16.96 7.52 9.95
CA TRP A 140 -15.93 8.50 9.62
C TRP A 140 -14.86 8.62 10.69
N LYS A 141 -15.15 8.23 11.94
CA LYS A 141 -14.14 8.20 13.01
C LYS A 141 -13.12 7.10 12.84
N GLU A 142 -13.52 5.92 12.34
CA GLU A 142 -12.60 4.80 12.15
C GLU A 142 -11.34 5.18 11.35
N PRO A 143 -11.43 5.76 10.13
CA PRO A 143 -10.24 6.16 9.40
C PRO A 143 -9.46 7.28 10.10
N LEU A 144 -10.13 8.24 10.78
CA LEU A 144 -9.42 9.28 11.53
C LEU A 144 -8.62 8.71 12.72
N GLU A 145 -9.15 7.72 13.42
CA GLU A 145 -8.42 7.07 14.51
C GLU A 145 -7.19 6.32 14.00
N LYS A 146 -7.28 5.65 12.84
CA LYS A 146 -6.11 5.04 12.18
C LYS A 146 -5.07 6.10 11.78
N ALA A 147 -5.51 7.22 11.19
CA ALA A 147 -4.62 8.32 10.83
C ALA A 147 -3.89 8.89 12.07
N ARG A 148 -4.63 9.07 13.17
CA ARG A 148 -4.10 9.55 14.46
C ARG A 148 -3.01 8.62 14.99
N GLN A 149 -3.26 7.31 15.00
CA GLN A 149 -2.29 6.32 15.47
C GLN A 149 -1.01 6.34 14.64
N ASN A 150 -1.15 6.39 13.31
CA ASN A 150 -0.02 6.42 12.39
C ASN A 150 0.84 7.69 12.57
N PHE A 151 0.24 8.89 12.61
CA PHE A 151 1.01 10.12 12.80
C PHE A 151 1.63 10.25 14.18
N ARG A 152 0.96 9.76 15.23
CA ARG A 152 1.55 9.71 16.57
C ARG A 152 2.80 8.83 16.58
N LEU A 153 2.71 7.63 16.03
CA LEU A 153 3.85 6.72 15.96
C LEU A 153 5.00 7.33 15.17
N LEU A 154 4.72 7.97 14.02
CA LEU A 154 5.74 8.65 13.23
C LEU A 154 6.43 9.77 14.01
N ALA A 155 5.66 10.64 14.66
CA ALA A 155 6.20 11.71 15.49
C ALA A 155 7.15 11.17 16.58
N GLU A 156 6.71 10.15 17.33
CA GLU A 156 7.51 9.51 18.38
C GLU A 156 8.80 8.86 17.81
N GLN A 157 8.74 8.26 16.63
CA GLN A 157 9.89 7.64 15.96
C GLN A 157 10.91 8.67 15.47
N THR A 158 10.44 9.77 14.90
CA THR A 158 11.31 10.84 14.35
C THR A 158 11.84 11.80 15.41
N ASP A 159 11.25 11.85 16.60
CA ASP A 159 11.61 12.80 17.67
C ASP A 159 13.10 12.80 18.03
N LYS A 160 13.73 11.62 17.95
CA LYS A 160 15.15 11.42 18.31
C LYS A 160 16.12 11.57 17.14
N THR A 161 15.63 11.53 15.90
CA THR A 161 16.44 11.41 14.68
C THR A 161 16.32 12.62 13.77
N ASP A 162 15.12 13.20 13.68
CA ASP A 162 14.80 14.35 12.84
C ASP A 162 13.70 15.20 13.50
N ALA A 163 14.11 16.28 14.16
CA ALA A 163 13.21 17.20 14.86
C ALA A 163 12.21 17.86 13.91
N LYS A 164 12.59 18.14 12.66
CA LYS A 164 11.71 18.79 11.68
C LYS A 164 10.64 17.82 11.21
N ALA A 165 11.02 16.58 10.89
CA ALA A 165 10.05 15.53 10.54
C ALA A 165 9.09 15.25 11.70
N SER A 166 9.60 15.22 12.95
CA SER A 166 8.77 15.09 14.16
C SER A 166 7.73 16.20 14.27
N GLU A 167 8.15 17.46 14.12
CA GLU A 167 7.25 18.60 14.15
C GLU A 167 6.18 18.53 13.05
N ASP A 168 6.57 18.15 11.82
CA ASP A 168 5.62 17.99 10.72
C ASP A 168 4.61 16.86 10.98
N HIS A 169 5.04 15.74 11.57
CA HIS A 169 4.13 14.67 11.99
C HIS A 169 3.22 15.08 13.16
N GLN A 170 3.70 15.89 14.10
CA GLN A 170 2.89 16.47 15.16
C GLN A 170 1.80 17.40 14.61
N LYS A 171 2.13 18.28 13.67
CA LYS A 171 1.15 19.14 12.98
C LYS A 171 0.09 18.33 12.25
N ASN A 172 0.50 17.25 11.59
CA ASN A 172 -0.44 16.32 10.95
C ASN A 172 -1.35 15.63 11.97
N LEU A 173 -0.80 15.17 13.10
CA LEU A 173 -1.58 14.61 14.21
C LEU A 173 -2.61 15.60 14.76
N GLU A 174 -2.21 16.85 14.99
CA GLU A 174 -3.09 17.93 15.43
C GLU A 174 -4.21 18.20 14.42
N ALA A 175 -3.90 18.18 13.13
CA ALA A 175 -4.90 18.34 12.08
C ALA A 175 -5.95 17.21 12.11
N VAL A 176 -5.54 15.96 12.34
CA VAL A 176 -6.48 14.83 12.52
C VAL A 176 -7.35 15.03 13.76
N VAL A 177 -6.76 15.41 14.89
CA VAL A 177 -7.49 15.64 16.14
C VAL A 177 -8.47 16.81 16.00
N ARG A 178 -8.06 17.89 15.35
CA ARG A 178 -8.93 19.03 15.02
C ARG A 178 -10.10 18.58 14.16
N LEU A 179 -9.84 17.84 13.07
CA LEU A 179 -10.90 17.31 12.21
C LEU A 179 -11.87 16.41 12.96
N ALA A 180 -11.41 15.59 13.90
CA ALA A 180 -12.27 14.74 14.71
C ALA A 180 -13.17 15.52 15.68
N ARG A 181 -12.77 16.75 16.06
CA ARG A 181 -13.47 17.61 17.02
C ARG A 181 -14.35 18.69 16.39
N MET A 182 -14.02 19.13 15.17
CA MET A 182 -14.82 20.13 14.46
C MET A 182 -16.27 19.65 14.29
N ASP A 183 -17.20 20.58 14.21
CA ASP A 183 -18.58 20.30 13.82
C ASP A 183 -18.72 20.16 12.30
N LEU A 184 -19.91 19.80 11.81
CA LEU A 184 -20.10 19.62 10.37
C LEU A 184 -20.06 20.95 9.60
N SER A 185 -20.61 22.03 10.15
CA SER A 185 -20.62 23.37 9.54
C SER A 185 -19.21 23.91 9.33
N GLU A 186 -18.33 23.75 10.31
CA GLU A 186 -16.92 24.10 10.24
C GLU A 186 -16.21 23.30 9.14
N VAL A 187 -16.47 21.99 9.06
CA VAL A 187 -15.88 21.12 8.03
C VAL A 187 -16.35 21.49 6.62
N GLN A 188 -17.61 21.91 6.47
CA GLN A 188 -18.15 22.38 5.20
C GLN A 188 -17.63 23.76 4.80
N ALA A 189 -17.24 24.60 5.76
CA ALA A 189 -16.66 25.91 5.51
C ALA A 189 -15.18 25.85 5.07
N LEU A 190 -14.50 24.72 5.33
CA LEU A 190 -13.11 24.54 4.93
C LEU A 190 -12.98 24.24 3.42
N PRO A 191 -11.96 24.80 2.74
CA PRO A 191 -11.72 24.49 1.34
C PRO A 191 -11.30 23.03 1.18
N LEU A 192 -11.99 22.31 0.30
CA LEU A 192 -11.64 20.94 -0.07
C LEU A 192 -10.23 20.89 -0.67
N PRO A 193 -9.31 20.06 -0.12
CA PRO A 193 -7.98 19.88 -0.69
C PRO A 193 -8.07 19.45 -2.16
N LYS A 194 -7.17 19.94 -3.03
CA LYS A 194 -7.16 19.58 -4.46
C LYS A 194 -7.15 18.07 -4.69
N LYS A 195 -6.40 17.33 -3.86
CA LYS A 195 -6.32 15.86 -3.85
C LYS A 195 -7.69 15.19 -3.71
N CYS A 196 -8.64 15.85 -3.05
CA CYS A 196 -9.96 15.32 -2.73
C CYS A 196 -11.04 15.68 -3.77
N GLN A 197 -10.79 16.61 -4.69
CA GLN A 197 -11.82 17.14 -5.60
C GLN A 197 -12.44 16.08 -6.53
N GLY A 198 -11.67 15.08 -6.95
CA GLY A 198 -12.15 13.96 -7.77
C GLY A 198 -12.86 12.85 -6.98
N ASN A 199 -12.82 12.87 -5.65
CA ASN A 199 -13.33 11.78 -4.82
C ASN A 199 -14.82 11.97 -4.53
N LYS A 200 -15.63 10.98 -4.93
CA LYS A 200 -17.08 10.94 -4.72
C LYS A 200 -17.49 9.56 -4.21
N ASN A 201 -18.54 9.53 -3.39
CA ASN A 201 -19.13 8.30 -2.85
C ASN A 201 -18.10 7.48 -2.05
N VAL A 202 -17.22 8.15 -1.31
CA VAL A 202 -16.15 7.50 -0.52
C VAL A 202 -16.74 6.57 0.52
N CYS A 203 -17.81 7.00 1.21
CA CYS A 203 -18.53 6.18 2.18
C CYS A 203 -19.01 4.85 1.56
N SER A 204 -19.68 4.90 0.40
CA SER A 204 -20.22 3.69 -0.24
C SER A 204 -19.11 2.78 -0.77
N LYS A 205 -18.04 3.34 -1.34
CA LYS A 205 -16.86 2.59 -1.78
C LYS A 205 -16.17 1.88 -0.61
N CYS A 206 -15.93 2.58 0.50
CA CYS A 206 -15.33 1.98 1.70
C CYS A 206 -16.21 0.87 2.29
N ARG A 207 -17.54 1.06 2.35
CA ARG A 207 -18.48 0.00 2.75
C ARG A 207 -18.42 -1.21 1.81
N GLY A 208 -18.32 -0.98 0.50
CA GLY A 208 -18.17 -2.02 -0.51
C GLY A 208 -16.89 -2.84 -0.32
N GLN A 209 -15.76 -2.18 -0.11
CA GLN A 209 -14.47 -2.82 0.17
C GLN A 209 -14.48 -3.64 1.46
N LYS A 210 -15.08 -3.12 2.54
CA LYS A 210 -15.23 -3.89 3.79
C LYS A 210 -16.05 -5.16 3.58
N LYS A 211 -17.07 -5.14 2.71
CA LYS A 211 -17.87 -6.32 2.36
C LYS A 211 -17.09 -7.33 1.52
N SER A 212 -16.29 -6.88 0.55
CA SER A 212 -15.47 -7.77 -0.27
C SER A 212 -14.33 -8.42 0.51
N ASN A 213 -13.78 -7.72 1.50
CA ASN A 213 -12.68 -8.21 2.34
C ASN A 213 -13.14 -9.09 3.50
N LYS A 214 -14.45 -9.20 3.79
CA LYS A 214 -14.94 -10.19 4.74
C LYS A 214 -14.58 -11.58 4.20
N PRO A 215 -13.93 -12.45 5.00
CA PRO A 215 -13.78 -13.84 4.64
C PRO A 215 -15.15 -14.37 4.24
N LYS A 216 -15.30 -14.89 3.02
CA LYS A 216 -16.52 -15.64 2.68
C LYS A 216 -16.64 -16.69 3.76
N ASP A 217 -17.81 -16.79 4.41
CA ASP A 217 -18.12 -17.89 5.32
C ASP A 217 -17.89 -19.19 4.55
N MET A 218 -16.67 -19.74 4.65
CA MET A 218 -16.40 -21.09 4.20
C MET A 218 -17.29 -21.92 5.10
N LYS A 219 -18.33 -22.52 4.52
CA LYS A 219 -19.14 -23.55 5.18
C LYS A 219 -18.19 -24.37 6.03
N LYS A 220 -18.34 -24.26 7.35
CA LYS A 220 -17.59 -25.02 8.35
C LYS A 220 -17.59 -26.45 7.84
N LYS A 221 -16.44 -26.98 7.40
CA LYS A 221 -16.32 -28.41 7.17
C LYS A 221 -16.64 -29.04 8.52
N GLU A 222 -17.71 -29.82 8.59
CA GLU A 222 -18.05 -30.60 9.78
C GLU A 222 -16.82 -31.45 10.13
N ASP A 223 -16.17 -31.08 11.23
CA ASP A 223 -14.99 -31.78 11.72
C ASP A 223 -15.51 -33.12 12.27
N ALA A 224 -15.13 -34.24 11.66
CA ALA A 224 -15.62 -35.58 11.98
C ALA A 224 -15.12 -36.14 13.34
N ARG A 225 -14.75 -35.26 14.29
CA ARG A 225 -14.24 -35.62 15.62
C ARG A 225 -15.33 -35.67 16.70
N GLY A 226 -16.58 -35.92 16.31
CA GLY A 226 -17.71 -36.11 17.23
C GLY A 226 -17.96 -37.56 17.65
N ALA A 227 -17.16 -38.52 17.17
CA ALA A 227 -17.42 -39.95 17.37
C ALA A 227 -16.41 -40.61 18.33
N SER A 228 -16.42 -40.21 19.61
CA SER A 228 -15.94 -41.06 20.73
C SER A 228 -16.17 -40.41 22.10
N VAL A 229 -17.42 -40.14 22.47
CA VAL A 229 -17.75 -40.03 23.91
C VAL A 229 -18.39 -41.35 24.31
N GLY A 230 -17.54 -42.32 24.66
CA GLY A 230 -17.97 -43.54 25.31
C GLY A 230 -18.66 -43.21 26.64
N LYS A 231 -19.90 -43.67 26.81
CA LYS A 231 -20.63 -43.61 28.08
C LYS A 231 -19.78 -44.25 29.18
N ARG A 232 -19.50 -43.49 30.25
CA ARG A 232 -18.98 -44.06 31.50
C ARG A 232 -20.07 -44.91 32.17
N PRO A 233 -19.76 -46.10 32.69
CA PRO A 233 -20.73 -46.94 33.38
C PRO A 233 -21.02 -46.40 34.79
N ASP A 234 -22.30 -46.45 35.18
CA ASP A 234 -22.80 -46.05 36.48
C ASP A 234 -22.43 -47.10 37.54
N GLY A 235 -21.38 -46.82 38.31
CA GLY A 235 -20.99 -47.62 39.47
C GLY A 235 -21.74 -47.17 40.72
N LYS A 236 -22.75 -47.93 41.13
CA LYS A 236 -23.20 -48.00 42.54
C LYS A 236 -22.31 -49.01 43.29
N GLY A 237 -21.86 -48.61 44.48
CA GLY A 237 -21.21 -49.46 45.48
C GLY A 237 -20.23 -48.60 46.31
N SER A 238 -20.24 -48.57 47.62
CA SER A 238 -21.02 -49.27 48.65
C SER A 238 -21.11 -48.35 49.87
#